data_AF-A0A9P3UJH3-F1
#
_entry.id   AF-A0A9P3UJH3-F1
#
_cell.length_a   1.000
_cell.length_b   1.000
_cell.length_c   1.000
_cell.angle_alpha   90.00
_cell.angle_beta   90.00
_cell.angle_gamma   90.00
#
_symmetry.space_group_name_H-M   'P 1'
#
loop_
_entity.id
_entity.type
_entity.pdbx_description
1 polymer ?
#
loop_
_entity_poly.entity_id
_entity_poly.type
_entity_poly.pdbx_seq_one_letter_code
_entity_poly.pdbx_strand_id
1 'polypeptide(L)'
;MTRNTTLEVDGLGNQTVEEFPFLTLFGYDESRRKAIGFSATNGHSKTYQVVRYFGSIQGFHTGSLDLTGRLSHRGEALMKRWNHYLADLIALTLHARESDTDKRALDGRPTADYAFDDVTLWRIFHKKWGIPPFYCYGLLLPLTQSTRLLASTCRYLNDIGRRHTHRKRSITFELPQVVFSELGRAENKAEYPKNLATSSHDKVLSKTTFLLRRHDLTPGIKEHSIHDMWAQRILPAELTEDGPIAN
;
A
#
# COMPACT_ATOMS: atom_id res chain seq x y z
N MET A 1 31.20 -11.21 15.62
CA MET A 1 30.84 -11.09 17.05
C MET A 1 29.56 -10.28 17.14
N THR A 2 28.43 -10.95 17.05
CA THR A 2 27.09 -10.36 17.10
C THR A 2 26.63 -10.37 18.56
N ARG A 3 26.33 -9.20 19.13
CA ARG A 3 25.78 -9.09 20.49
C ARG A 3 24.26 -9.18 20.40
N ASN A 4 23.71 -10.32 20.82
CA ASN A 4 22.28 -10.45 21.10
C ASN A 4 22.01 -9.84 22.47
N THR A 5 21.08 -8.90 22.54
CA THR A 5 20.60 -8.34 23.80
C THR A 5 19.26 -9.00 24.09
N THR A 6 19.24 -9.92 25.05
CA THR A 6 18.04 -10.60 25.52
C THR A 6 17.44 -9.80 26.67
N LEU A 7 16.20 -9.35 26.53
CA LEU A 7 15.39 -8.82 27.63
C LEU A 7 14.42 -9.93 28.04
N GLU A 8 14.64 -10.51 29.22
CA GLU A 8 13.73 -11.45 29.85
C GLU A 8 12.54 -10.69 30.47
N VAL A 9 11.33 -11.03 30.01
CA VAL A 9 10.08 -10.66 30.68
C VAL A 9 9.38 -11.98 31.01
N ASP A 10 9.31 -12.29 32.30
CA ASP A 10 8.72 -13.53 32.81
C ASP A 10 7.24 -13.64 32.47
N GLY A 11 6.85 -14.79 31.89
CA GLY A 11 5.46 -15.26 31.96
C GLY A 11 4.65 -15.32 30.65
N LEU A 12 5.22 -14.98 29.49
CA LEU A 12 4.56 -15.22 28.19
C LEU A 12 5.49 -16.06 27.31
N GLY A 13 5.04 -17.27 26.98
CA GLY A 13 5.80 -18.23 26.17
C GLY A 13 6.35 -17.60 24.89
N ASN A 14 7.56 -18.04 24.52
CA ASN A 14 8.34 -17.59 23.37
C ASN A 14 7.49 -17.38 22.11
N GLN A 15 6.96 -16.17 21.93
CA GLN A 15 6.52 -15.71 20.62
C GLN A 15 7.77 -15.18 19.92
N THR A 16 8.17 -15.87 18.85
CA THR A 16 9.00 -15.26 17.82
C THR A 16 8.25 -14.04 17.33
N VAL A 17 8.70 -12.85 17.74
CA VAL A 17 8.24 -11.60 17.14
C VAL A 17 8.69 -11.66 15.69
N GLU A 18 7.77 -11.97 14.77
CA GLU A 18 8.02 -11.80 13.34
C GLU A 18 8.45 -10.35 13.14
N GLU A 19 9.71 -10.14 12.77
CA GLU A 19 10.23 -8.84 12.41
C GLU A 19 9.31 -8.25 11.32
N PHE A 20 8.68 -7.14 11.65
CA PHE A 20 7.76 -6.47 10.76
C PHE A 20 8.47 -6.07 9.44
N PRO A 21 8.09 -6.65 8.28
CA PRO A 21 8.81 -6.48 7.01
C PRO A 21 8.70 -5.07 6.39
N PHE A 22 8.04 -4.11 7.05
CA PHE A 22 7.86 -2.76 6.54
C PHE A 22 8.97 -1.78 6.97
N LEU A 23 9.73 -2.07 8.04
CA LEU A 23 10.89 -1.26 8.42
C LEU A 23 12.13 -1.59 7.55
N THR A 24 12.15 -2.76 6.93
CA THR A 24 13.17 -3.19 5.95
C THR A 24 12.96 -2.64 4.54
N LEU A 25 11.82 -1.99 4.23
CA LEU A 25 11.56 -1.40 2.90
C LEU A 25 12.26 -0.04 2.67
N PHE A 26 12.71 0.63 3.73
CA PHE A 26 13.74 1.67 3.63
C PHE A 26 15.16 1.10 3.61
N GLY A 27 15.31 -0.21 3.86
CA GLY A 27 16.39 -1.03 3.35
C GLY A 27 16.19 -1.25 1.85
N TYR A 28 16.29 -0.16 1.09
CA TYR A 28 16.50 -0.20 -0.35
C TYR A 28 17.70 -1.14 -0.60
N ASP A 29 17.39 -2.35 -1.07
CA ASP A 29 18.27 -3.46 -1.40
C ASP A 29 19.76 -3.17 -1.14
N GLU A 30 20.25 -3.61 0.02
CA GLU A 30 21.66 -3.45 0.40
C GLU A 30 22.60 -4.13 -0.61
N SER A 31 22.08 -5.08 -1.40
CA SER A 31 22.75 -5.70 -2.55
C SER A 31 22.95 -4.71 -3.70
N ARG A 32 21.98 -3.83 -3.98
CA ARG A 32 22.13 -2.70 -4.92
C ARG A 32 23.06 -1.61 -4.38
N ARG A 33 23.09 -1.36 -3.06
CA ARG A 33 24.10 -0.45 -2.44
C ARG A 33 25.53 -0.91 -2.71
N LYS A 34 25.80 -2.22 -2.57
CA LYS A 34 27.12 -2.81 -2.87
C LYS A 34 27.45 -2.80 -4.36
N ALA A 35 26.46 -3.02 -5.24
CA ALA A 35 26.66 -3.03 -6.69
C ALA A 35 27.12 -1.68 -7.28
N ILE A 36 26.82 -0.56 -6.60
CA ILE A 36 27.15 0.80 -7.09
C ILE A 36 28.41 1.38 -6.38
N GLY A 37 29.04 0.63 -5.45
CA GLY A 37 30.32 1.02 -4.85
C GLY A 37 30.31 2.32 -4.01
N PHE A 38 29.16 2.74 -3.46
CA PHE A 38 29.03 4.00 -2.72
C PHE A 38 29.55 3.91 -1.27
N SER A 39 30.59 4.69 -0.95
CA SER A 39 31.26 4.76 0.38
C SER A 39 30.88 6.01 1.19
N ALA A 40 30.44 5.83 2.43
CA ALA A 40 29.80 6.79 3.34
C ALA A 40 30.67 8.02 3.75
N THR A 41 30.79 9.02 2.89
CA THR A 41 31.36 10.35 3.22
C THR A 41 30.32 11.47 3.05
N ASN A 42 30.46 12.63 3.71
CA ASN A 42 29.42 13.66 3.90
C ASN A 42 28.63 14.19 2.66
N GLY A 43 28.98 13.84 1.43
CA GLY A 43 28.17 14.07 0.22
C GLY A 43 26.89 13.19 0.10
N HIS A 44 26.69 12.22 1.00
CA HIS A 44 25.59 11.26 0.94
C HIS A 44 24.21 11.90 1.13
N SER A 45 24.09 12.99 1.89
CA SER A 45 22.76 13.53 2.22
C SER A 45 21.94 13.94 0.99
N LYS A 46 22.56 14.53 -0.05
CA LYS A 46 21.82 15.02 -1.23
C LYS A 46 21.46 13.93 -2.23
N THR A 47 22.32 12.94 -2.45
CA THR A 47 22.02 11.77 -3.30
C THR A 47 20.77 11.06 -2.79
N TYR A 48 20.71 10.88 -1.47
CA TYR A 48 19.59 10.22 -0.82
C TYR A 48 18.31 11.03 -0.90
N GLN A 49 18.36 12.37 -1.03
CA GLN A 49 17.16 13.20 -1.18
C GLN A 49 16.41 12.90 -2.48
N VAL A 50 17.12 12.76 -3.60
CA VAL A 50 16.50 12.45 -4.90
C VAL A 50 15.87 11.06 -4.87
N VAL A 51 16.64 10.05 -4.47
CA VAL A 51 16.15 8.66 -4.36
C VAL A 51 14.96 8.57 -3.41
N ARG A 52 15.05 9.21 -2.23
CA ARG A 52 13.96 9.24 -1.24
C ARG A 52 12.73 9.96 -1.77
N TYR A 53 12.90 11.02 -2.55
CA TYR A 53 11.78 11.76 -3.13
C TYR A 53 10.98 10.87 -4.10
N PHE A 54 11.65 10.26 -5.09
CA PHE A 54 10.99 9.31 -6.01
C PHE A 54 10.43 8.10 -5.26
N GLY A 55 11.19 7.53 -4.32
CA GLY A 55 10.73 6.43 -3.47
C GLY A 55 9.50 6.78 -2.64
N SER A 56 9.36 8.03 -2.21
CA SER A 56 8.14 8.50 -1.51
C SER A 56 6.94 8.56 -2.43
N ILE A 57 7.11 9.00 -3.69
CA ILE A 57 6.03 8.98 -4.69
C ILE A 57 5.62 7.55 -5.00
N GLN A 58 6.60 6.68 -5.27
CA GLN A 58 6.35 5.28 -5.57
C GLN A 58 5.66 4.59 -4.40
N GLY A 59 6.19 4.74 -3.18
CA GLY A 59 5.62 4.14 -1.98
C GLY A 59 4.23 4.66 -1.62
N PHE A 60 3.92 5.92 -1.95
CA PHE A 60 2.57 6.44 -1.79
C PHE A 60 1.58 5.71 -2.71
N HIS A 61 1.98 5.45 -3.95
CA HIS A 61 1.12 4.80 -4.95
C HIS A 61 1.02 3.28 -4.79
N THR A 62 2.09 2.61 -4.37
CA THR A 62 2.09 1.16 -4.10
C THR A 62 1.51 0.83 -2.72
N GLY A 63 1.34 1.83 -1.86
CA GLY A 63 1.01 1.63 -0.45
C GLY A 63 2.20 1.11 0.37
N SER A 64 3.43 1.09 -0.15
CA SER A 64 4.57 0.63 0.66
C SER A 64 5.09 1.68 1.66
N LEU A 65 4.52 2.89 1.69
CA LEU A 65 4.77 3.84 2.78
C LEU A 65 4.11 3.38 4.09
N ASP A 66 4.77 3.70 5.19
CA ASP A 66 4.27 3.53 6.55
C ASP A 66 2.91 4.24 6.74
N LEU A 67 2.17 3.85 7.79
CA LEU A 67 0.83 4.41 8.05
C LEU A 67 0.84 5.95 8.16
N THR A 68 1.97 6.56 8.56
CA THR A 68 2.13 8.03 8.60
C THR A 68 2.31 8.66 7.21
N GLY A 69 2.77 7.90 6.22
CA GLY A 69 2.91 8.33 4.83
C GLY A 69 1.61 8.29 4.03
N ARG A 70 0.57 7.62 4.53
CA ARG A 70 -0.74 7.47 3.87
C ARG A 70 -1.77 8.54 4.27
N LEU A 71 -1.38 9.52 5.09
CA LEU A 71 -2.26 10.62 5.48
C LEU A 71 -2.59 11.51 4.28
N SER A 72 -3.88 11.82 4.09
CA SER A 72 -4.39 12.54 2.92
C SER A 72 -3.66 13.85 2.66
N HIS A 73 -3.48 14.69 3.69
CA HIS A 73 -2.80 15.99 3.58
C HIS A 73 -1.35 15.85 3.11
N ARG A 74 -0.66 14.79 3.53
CA ARG A 74 0.74 14.54 3.18
C ARG A 74 0.84 14.04 1.74
N GLY A 75 -0.09 13.19 1.32
CA GLY A 75 -0.28 12.78 -0.07
C GLY A 75 -0.54 13.98 -0.99
N GLU A 76 -1.46 14.86 -0.62
CA GLU A 76 -1.77 16.08 -1.37
C GLU A 76 -0.55 17.01 -1.51
N ALA A 77 0.16 17.28 -0.42
CA ALA A 77 1.38 18.08 -0.44
C ALA A 77 2.46 17.45 -1.33
N LEU A 78 2.64 16.14 -1.24
CA LEU A 78 3.60 15.39 -2.05
C LEU A 78 3.25 15.42 -3.54
N MET A 79 1.97 15.21 -3.88
CA MET A 79 1.48 15.29 -5.26
C MET A 79 1.56 16.70 -5.83
N LYS A 80 1.26 17.73 -5.02
CA LYS A 80 1.45 19.13 -5.41
C LYS A 80 2.92 19.39 -5.75
N ARG A 81 3.86 18.94 -4.91
CA ARG A 81 5.29 19.08 -5.18
C ARG A 81 5.71 18.31 -6.43
N TRP A 82 5.19 17.11 -6.63
CA TRP A 82 5.43 16.29 -7.83
C TRP A 82 4.96 16.95 -9.12
N ASN A 83 3.78 17.56 -9.11
CA ASN A 83 3.26 18.25 -10.28
C ASN A 83 4.14 19.47 -10.65
N HIS A 84 4.62 20.24 -9.66
CA HIS A 84 5.58 21.32 -9.92
C HIS A 84 6.90 20.80 -10.49
N TYR A 85 7.42 19.68 -9.95
CA TYR A 85 8.62 19.03 -10.46
C TYR A 85 8.44 18.60 -11.93
N LEU A 86 7.32 17.95 -12.24
CA LEU A 86 7.00 17.54 -13.61
C LEU A 86 6.89 18.73 -14.55
N ALA A 87 6.23 19.81 -14.15
CA ALA A 87 6.10 21.01 -14.97
C ALA A 87 7.47 21.62 -15.30
N ASP A 88 8.34 21.76 -14.30
CA ASP A 88 9.69 22.27 -14.52
C ASP A 88 10.54 21.32 -15.38
N LEU A 89 10.43 20.01 -15.17
CA LEU A 89 11.18 19.02 -15.95
C LEU A 89 10.74 19.04 -17.41
N ILE A 90 9.42 19.15 -17.68
CA ILE A 90 8.88 19.26 -19.03
C ILE A 90 9.35 20.55 -19.71
N ALA A 91 9.33 21.67 -18.99
CA ALA A 91 9.85 22.94 -19.52
C ALA A 91 11.33 22.81 -19.90
N LEU A 92 12.12 22.13 -19.07
CA LEU A 92 13.51 21.83 -19.33
C LEU A 92 13.69 20.88 -20.53
N THR A 93 12.82 19.88 -20.71
CA THR A 93 12.85 18.93 -21.85
C THR A 93 12.83 19.66 -23.20
N LEU A 94 12.14 20.79 -23.31
CA LEU A 94 12.05 21.57 -24.54
C LEU A 94 13.41 22.16 -24.99
N HIS A 95 14.38 22.25 -24.06
CA HIS A 95 15.73 22.75 -24.31
C HIS A 95 16.78 21.64 -24.34
N ALA A 96 16.37 20.38 -24.14
CA ALA A 96 17.25 19.23 -24.15
C ALA A 96 17.41 18.71 -25.58
N ARG A 97 18.66 18.50 -26.01
CA ARG A 97 19.00 17.82 -27.25
C ARG A 97 19.75 16.55 -26.91
N GLU A 98 19.37 15.44 -27.54
CA GLU A 98 20.12 14.19 -27.41
C GLU A 98 21.53 14.41 -27.97
N SER A 99 22.53 13.97 -27.21
CA SER A 99 23.94 14.07 -27.57
C SER A 99 24.44 12.68 -27.91
N ASP A 100 25.08 12.53 -29.07
CA ASP A 100 25.74 11.30 -29.54
C ASP A 100 27.01 11.00 -28.75
N THR A 101 26.90 10.84 -27.43
CA THR A 101 28.01 10.32 -26.63
C THR A 101 27.85 8.81 -26.51
N ASP A 102 28.94 8.08 -26.75
CA ASP A 102 29.05 6.62 -26.55
C ASP A 102 29.06 6.21 -25.06
N LYS A 103 28.34 6.96 -24.21
CA LYS A 103 28.26 6.70 -22.77
C LYS A 103 27.31 5.53 -22.52
N ARG A 104 27.83 4.54 -21.77
CA ARG A 104 27.04 3.42 -21.27
C ARG A 104 26.79 3.59 -19.77
N ALA A 105 25.61 3.17 -19.33
CA ALA A 105 25.31 3.05 -17.90
C ALA A 105 26.21 1.99 -17.25
N LEU A 106 26.20 1.96 -15.91
CA LEU A 106 26.92 0.95 -15.12
C LEU A 106 26.52 -0.50 -15.49
N ASP A 107 25.32 -0.71 -16.01
CA ASP A 107 24.82 -2.01 -16.47
C ASP A 107 25.09 -2.28 -17.96
N GLY A 108 25.88 -1.42 -18.62
CA GLY A 108 26.26 -1.55 -20.02
C GLY A 108 25.20 -1.10 -21.02
N ARG A 109 24.02 -0.64 -20.57
CA ARG A 109 22.98 -0.12 -21.47
C ARG A 109 23.38 1.24 -22.02
N PRO A 110 23.11 1.52 -23.31
CA PRO A 110 23.31 2.86 -23.85
C PRO A 110 22.48 3.86 -23.05
N THR A 111 23.12 4.94 -22.60
CA THR A 111 22.44 6.03 -21.92
C THR A 111 22.46 7.23 -22.83
N ALA A 112 21.28 7.70 -23.25
CA ALA A 112 21.17 8.96 -23.96
C ALA A 112 21.68 10.08 -23.03
N ASP A 113 22.78 10.72 -23.42
CA ASP A 113 23.21 11.95 -22.78
C ASP A 113 22.47 13.12 -23.43
N TYR A 114 22.24 14.17 -22.67
CA TYR A 114 21.46 15.32 -23.15
C TYR A 114 22.29 16.59 -22.96
N ALA A 115 22.49 17.29 -24.07
CA ALA A 115 23.04 18.63 -24.08
C ALA A 115 21.89 19.65 -23.96
N PHE A 116 22.19 20.79 -23.34
CA PHE A 116 21.24 21.90 -23.21
C PHE A 116 21.79 23.11 -23.95
N ASP A 117 20.94 23.76 -24.74
CA ASP A 117 21.30 25.02 -25.42
C ASP A 117 21.69 26.09 -24.38
N ASP A 118 21.02 26.08 -23.23
CA ASP A 118 21.34 26.92 -22.08
C ASP A 118 21.60 26.08 -20.83
N VAL A 119 22.88 25.90 -20.50
CA VAL A 119 23.35 25.19 -19.30
C VAL A 119 22.87 25.86 -18.00
N THR A 120 22.53 27.15 -18.04
CA THR A 120 22.06 27.86 -16.85
C THR A 120 20.67 27.41 -16.41
N LEU A 121 19.79 27.04 -17.36
CA LEU A 121 18.47 26.46 -17.07
C LEU A 121 18.62 25.15 -16.29
N TRP A 122 19.55 24.30 -16.71
CA TRP A 122 19.85 23.05 -16.02
C TRP A 122 20.37 23.28 -14.60
N ARG A 123 21.27 24.26 -14.42
CA ARG A 123 21.79 24.64 -13.10
C ARG A 123 20.70 25.20 -12.17
N ILE A 124 19.77 26.01 -12.71
CA ILE A 124 18.62 26.53 -11.97
C ILE A 124 17.73 25.38 -11.52
N PHE A 125 17.45 24.43 -12.42
CA PHE A 125 16.66 23.23 -12.11
C PHE A 125 17.30 22.41 -10.99
N HIS A 126 18.60 22.12 -11.07
CA HIS A 126 19.36 21.43 -10.02
C HIS A 126 19.22 22.11 -8.66
N LYS A 127 19.43 23.43 -8.63
CA LYS A 127 19.38 24.22 -7.40
C LYS A 127 17.98 24.21 -6.80
N LYS A 128 16.93 24.39 -7.61
CA LYS A 128 15.53 24.41 -7.17
C LYS A 128 15.10 23.07 -6.55
N TRP A 129 15.50 21.96 -7.18
CA TRP A 129 15.07 20.62 -6.77
C TRP A 129 16.05 19.89 -5.84
N GLY A 130 17.16 20.54 -5.48
CA GLY A 130 18.17 19.97 -4.58
C GLY A 130 18.91 18.78 -5.19
N ILE A 131 19.01 18.73 -6.52
CA ILE A 131 19.57 17.60 -7.24
C ILE A 131 21.11 17.70 -7.20
N PRO A 132 21.84 16.64 -6.81
CA PRO A 132 23.29 16.65 -6.83
C PRO A 132 23.85 16.80 -8.26
N PRO A 133 24.98 17.52 -8.47
CA PRO A 133 25.50 17.84 -9.80
C PRO A 133 25.81 16.64 -10.71
N PHE A 134 26.02 15.45 -10.15
CA PHE A 134 26.34 14.24 -10.90
C PHE A 134 25.11 13.52 -11.48
N TYR A 135 23.89 13.90 -11.09
CA TYR A 135 22.70 13.43 -11.79
C TYR A 135 22.57 14.22 -13.09
N CYS A 136 22.74 13.56 -14.23
CA CYS A 136 22.41 14.16 -15.52
C CYS A 136 20.92 13.99 -15.85
N TYR A 137 20.45 14.74 -16.83
CA TYR A 137 19.07 14.67 -17.30
C TYR A 137 18.70 13.26 -17.81
N GLY A 138 19.64 12.58 -18.49
CA GLY A 138 19.48 11.21 -18.95
C GLY A 138 19.24 10.19 -17.82
N LEU A 139 19.68 10.46 -16.59
CA LEU A 139 19.36 9.63 -15.41
C LEU A 139 18.00 9.98 -14.79
N LEU A 140 17.63 11.26 -14.76
CA LEU A 140 16.38 11.71 -14.15
C LEU A 140 15.15 11.39 -14.99
N LEU A 141 15.28 11.45 -16.31
CA LEU A 141 14.15 11.26 -17.22
C LEU A 141 13.55 9.84 -17.08
N PRO A 142 14.33 8.73 -17.14
CA PRO A 142 13.79 7.39 -16.93
C PRO A 142 13.20 7.18 -15.53
N LEU A 143 13.82 7.74 -14.48
CA LEU A 143 13.29 7.69 -13.11
C LEU A 143 11.94 8.41 -13.01
N THR A 144 11.81 9.54 -13.69
CA THR A 144 10.58 10.32 -13.73
C THR A 144 9.48 9.59 -14.51
N GLN A 145 9.81 9.05 -15.69
CA GLN A 145 8.87 8.30 -16.53
C GLN A 145 8.35 7.05 -15.83
N SER A 146 9.23 6.24 -15.23
CA SER A 146 8.84 5.04 -14.47
C SER A 146 7.95 5.38 -13.27
N THR A 147 8.31 6.41 -12.51
CA THR A 147 7.50 6.87 -11.37
C THR A 147 6.13 7.38 -11.82
N ARG A 148 6.06 8.14 -12.93
CA ARG A 148 4.80 8.63 -13.49
C ARG A 148 3.92 7.49 -14.00
N LEU A 149 4.51 6.51 -14.69
CA LEU A 149 3.80 5.33 -15.17
C LEU A 149 3.22 4.54 -14.01
N LEU A 150 4.03 4.25 -12.99
CA LEU A 150 3.57 3.57 -11.77
C LEU A 150 2.42 4.34 -11.10
N ALA A 151 2.57 5.65 -10.91
CA ALA A 151 1.53 6.50 -10.35
C ALA A 151 0.22 6.45 -11.15
N SER A 152 0.31 6.42 -12.48
CA SER A 152 -0.85 6.29 -13.37
C SER A 152 -1.51 4.92 -13.22
N THR A 153 -0.74 3.85 -13.29
CA THR A 153 -1.23 2.47 -13.15
C THR A 153 -1.87 2.23 -11.79
N CYS A 154 -1.24 2.66 -10.70
CA CYS A 154 -1.81 2.53 -9.35
C CYS A 154 -3.11 3.32 -9.21
N ARG A 155 -3.20 4.54 -9.77
CA ARG A 155 -4.45 5.31 -9.75
C ARG A 155 -5.56 4.59 -10.53
N TYR A 156 -5.24 4.09 -11.72
CA TYR A 156 -6.19 3.34 -12.55
C TYR A 156 -6.68 2.07 -11.86
N LEU A 157 -5.77 1.26 -11.31
CA LEU A 157 -6.11 0.05 -10.57
C LEU A 157 -6.89 0.34 -9.29
N ASN A 158 -6.57 1.41 -8.58
CA ASN A 158 -7.33 1.83 -7.40
C ASN A 158 -8.73 2.32 -7.78
N ASP A 159 -8.88 3.02 -8.90
CA ASP A 159 -10.19 3.42 -9.41
C ASP A 159 -11.04 2.20 -9.83
N ILE A 160 -10.46 1.24 -10.56
CA ILE A 160 -11.10 -0.06 -10.83
C ILE A 160 -11.46 -0.75 -9.51
N GLY A 161 -10.50 -0.90 -8.61
CA GLY A 161 -10.67 -1.52 -7.31
C GLY A 161 -11.84 -0.92 -6.56
N ARG A 162 -11.92 0.41 -6.43
CA ARG A 162 -13.03 1.10 -5.78
C ARG A 162 -14.39 0.80 -6.42
N ARG A 163 -14.47 0.70 -7.75
CA ARG A 163 -15.70 0.34 -8.47
C ARG A 163 -16.13 -1.11 -8.22
N HIS A 164 -15.20 -2.01 -7.87
CA HIS A 164 -15.46 -3.44 -7.72
C HIS A 164 -15.51 -3.93 -6.26
N THR A 165 -14.64 -3.42 -5.37
CA THR A 165 -14.55 -3.77 -3.93
C THR A 165 -15.85 -3.49 -3.19
N HIS A 166 -16.66 -2.55 -3.67
CA HIS A 166 -17.94 -2.21 -3.07
C HIS A 166 -19.14 -2.69 -3.89
N ARG A 167 -18.91 -3.28 -5.07
CA ARG A 167 -19.98 -3.72 -5.97
C ARG A 167 -20.82 -4.84 -5.36
N LYS A 168 -20.16 -5.76 -4.66
CA LYS A 168 -20.80 -6.85 -3.93
C LYS A 168 -20.49 -6.69 -2.45
N ARG A 169 -21.52 -6.64 -1.61
CA ARG A 169 -21.38 -6.58 -0.16
C ARG A 169 -22.21 -7.68 0.48
N SER A 170 -21.51 -8.57 1.15
CA SER A 170 -22.08 -9.66 1.94
C SER A 170 -21.91 -9.31 3.42
N ILE A 171 -23.00 -9.33 4.17
CA ILE A 171 -22.98 -9.23 5.64
C ILE A 171 -23.37 -10.60 6.19
N THR A 172 -22.45 -11.23 6.90
CA THR A 172 -22.68 -12.54 7.48
C THR A 172 -22.96 -12.39 8.97
N PHE A 173 -24.10 -12.94 9.40
CA PHE A 173 -24.40 -13.19 10.80
C PHE A 173 -23.65 -14.47 11.20
N GLU A 174 -22.37 -14.29 11.56
CA GLU A 174 -21.44 -15.39 11.79
C GLU A 174 -21.75 -16.11 13.11
N LEU A 175 -21.72 -17.45 13.06
CA LEU A 175 -21.62 -18.31 14.23
C LEU A 175 -20.13 -18.63 14.46
N PRO A 176 -19.51 -18.17 15.55
CA PRO A 176 -18.10 -18.47 15.81
C PRO A 176 -17.82 -19.97 15.78
N GLN A 177 -16.64 -20.36 15.29
CA GLN A 177 -16.29 -21.79 15.23
C GLN A 177 -16.17 -22.43 16.61
N VAL A 178 -15.82 -21.64 17.62
CA VAL A 178 -15.61 -22.07 19.01
C VAL A 178 -16.91 -22.21 19.81
N VAL A 179 -18.08 -21.96 19.22
CA VAL A 179 -19.35 -21.98 19.97
C VAL A 179 -19.60 -23.31 20.66
N PHE A 180 -19.33 -24.43 20.00
CA PHE A 180 -19.61 -25.74 20.58
C PHE A 180 -18.67 -26.08 21.75
N SER A 181 -17.39 -25.71 21.67
CA SER A 181 -16.43 -25.93 22.75
C SER A 181 -16.67 -24.99 23.93
N GLU A 182 -17.07 -23.75 23.68
CA GLU A 182 -17.40 -22.78 24.73
C GLU A 182 -18.76 -23.07 25.38
N LEU A 183 -19.76 -23.50 24.61
CA LEU A 183 -21.08 -23.88 25.15
C LEU A 183 -20.98 -25.06 26.13
N GLY A 184 -20.08 -26.02 25.87
CA GLY A 184 -19.81 -27.13 26.79
C GLY A 184 -19.17 -26.69 28.12
N ARG A 185 -18.48 -25.54 28.12
CA ARG A 185 -17.78 -24.97 29.29
C ARG A 185 -18.57 -23.86 29.99
N ALA A 186 -19.63 -23.34 29.36
CA ALA A 186 -20.41 -22.25 29.91
C ALA A 186 -21.17 -22.69 31.17
N GLU A 187 -21.09 -21.89 32.24
CA GLU A 187 -21.83 -22.10 33.49
C GLU A 187 -23.34 -22.09 33.25
N ASN A 188 -23.82 -21.18 32.39
CA ASN A 188 -25.22 -21.08 32.00
C ASN A 188 -25.42 -21.37 30.50
N LYS A 189 -25.74 -22.64 30.19
CA LYS A 189 -25.93 -23.12 28.81
C LYS A 189 -27.12 -22.49 28.08
N ALA A 190 -28.13 -22.00 28.79
CA ALA A 190 -29.30 -21.36 28.19
C ALA A 190 -29.01 -19.88 27.84
N GLU A 191 -28.23 -19.20 28.67
CA GLU A 191 -27.95 -17.77 28.52
C GLU A 191 -26.78 -17.49 27.56
N TYR A 192 -25.77 -18.37 27.52
CA TYR A 192 -24.63 -18.24 26.63
C TYR A 192 -25.01 -18.06 25.14
N PRO A 193 -25.82 -18.94 24.50
CA PRO A 193 -26.16 -18.79 23.09
C PRO A 193 -26.97 -17.52 22.83
N LYS A 194 -27.81 -17.09 23.78
CA LYS A 194 -28.56 -15.83 23.70
C LYS A 194 -27.62 -14.64 23.65
N ASN A 195 -26.69 -14.54 24.59
CA ASN A 195 -25.72 -13.45 24.66
C ASN A 195 -24.82 -13.42 23.41
N LEU A 196 -24.45 -14.59 22.91
CA LEU A 196 -23.66 -14.68 21.70
C LEU A 196 -24.42 -14.25 20.44
N ALA A 197 -25.68 -14.66 20.31
CA ALA A 197 -26.55 -14.22 19.22
C ALA A 197 -26.74 -12.70 19.26
N THR A 198 -27.00 -12.12 20.45
CA THR A 198 -27.08 -10.66 20.63
C THR A 198 -25.77 -9.97 20.24
N SER A 199 -24.62 -10.48 20.66
CA SER A 199 -23.32 -9.90 20.29
C SER A 199 -23.06 -9.95 18.78
N SER A 200 -23.39 -11.07 18.12
CA SER A 200 -23.27 -11.20 16.67
C SER A 200 -24.24 -10.24 15.96
N HIS A 201 -25.42 -10.03 16.53
CA HIS A 201 -26.45 -9.17 15.96
C HIS A 201 -25.99 -7.71 16.01
N ASP A 202 -25.45 -7.28 17.14
CA ASP A 202 -24.95 -5.92 17.32
C ASP A 202 -23.75 -5.64 16.40
N LYS A 203 -22.90 -6.64 16.15
CA LYS A 203 -21.81 -6.54 15.14
C LYS A 203 -22.36 -6.38 13.73
N VAL A 204 -23.37 -7.15 13.36
CA VAL A 204 -24.05 -7.03 12.06
C VAL A 204 -24.70 -5.66 11.93
N LEU A 205 -25.44 -5.22 12.95
CA LEU A 205 -26.10 -3.91 12.98
C LEU A 205 -25.08 -2.79 12.86
N SER A 206 -23.97 -2.85 13.61
CA SER A 206 -22.89 -1.86 13.50
C SER A 206 -22.27 -1.80 12.10
N LYS A 207 -22.05 -2.94 11.43
CA LYS A 207 -21.54 -2.99 10.05
C LYS A 207 -22.55 -2.38 9.08
N THR A 208 -23.84 -2.72 9.22
CA THR A 208 -24.92 -2.19 8.40
C THR A 208 -25.05 -0.68 8.59
N THR A 209 -25.09 -0.20 9.84
CA THR A 209 -25.14 1.24 10.14
C THR A 209 -23.93 1.98 9.57
N PHE A 210 -22.72 1.41 9.67
CA PHE A 210 -21.53 2.00 9.06
C PHE A 210 -21.69 2.13 7.54
N LEU A 211 -22.15 1.09 6.85
CA LEU A 211 -22.38 1.13 5.40
C LEU A 211 -23.45 2.15 5.01
N LEU A 212 -24.54 2.24 5.78
CA LEU A 212 -25.63 3.20 5.53
C LEU A 212 -25.20 4.66 5.78
N ARG A 213 -24.28 4.89 6.72
CA ARG A 213 -23.69 6.23 6.97
C ARG A 213 -22.70 6.65 5.89
N ARG A 214 -22.23 5.72 5.05
CA ARG A 214 -21.26 5.98 3.97
C ARG A 214 -21.98 6.20 2.65
N HIS A 215 -22.62 7.36 2.51
CA HIS A 215 -23.33 7.77 1.30
C HIS A 215 -22.43 7.79 0.04
N ASP A 216 -21.11 7.87 0.21
CA ASP A 216 -20.12 7.75 -0.87
C ASP A 216 -19.97 6.32 -1.40
N LEU A 217 -20.32 5.31 -0.60
CA LEU A 217 -20.21 3.89 -0.96
C LEU A 217 -21.51 3.30 -1.49
N THR A 218 -22.67 3.78 -0.99
CA THR A 218 -23.99 3.23 -1.31
C THR A 218 -24.29 3.17 -2.82
N PRO A 219 -24.00 4.21 -3.63
CA PRO A 219 -24.27 4.19 -5.07
C PRO A 219 -23.50 3.11 -5.84
N GLY A 220 -22.39 2.62 -5.28
CA GLY A 220 -21.55 1.58 -5.90
C GLY A 220 -22.03 0.15 -5.64
N ILE A 221 -22.90 -0.07 -4.65
CA ILE A 221 -23.37 -1.41 -4.26
C ILE A 221 -24.46 -1.86 -5.24
N LYS A 222 -24.18 -2.92 -6.00
CA LYS A 222 -25.15 -3.51 -6.95
C LYS A 222 -25.80 -4.79 -6.41
N GLU A 223 -25.09 -5.47 -5.53
CA GLU A 223 -25.53 -6.72 -4.94
C GLU A 223 -25.26 -6.64 -3.45
N HIS A 224 -26.34 -6.81 -2.68
CA HIS A 224 -26.27 -6.88 -1.24
C HIS A 224 -26.91 -8.18 -0.77
N SER A 225 -26.17 -8.97 -0.02
CA SER A 225 -26.66 -10.20 0.59
C SER A 225 -26.43 -10.17 2.09
N ILE A 226 -27.40 -10.69 2.83
CA ILE A 226 -27.30 -10.96 4.26
C ILE A 226 -27.36 -12.48 4.40
N HIS A 227 -26.33 -13.08 4.99
CA HIS A 227 -26.31 -14.52 5.23
C HIS A 227 -26.48 -14.79 6.72
N ASP A 228 -27.44 -15.64 7.04
CA ASP A 228 -27.66 -16.13 8.39
C ASP A 228 -27.00 -17.50 8.55
N MET A 229 -25.80 -17.52 9.17
CA MET A 229 -25.09 -18.78 9.46
C MET A 229 -25.65 -19.50 10.69
N TRP A 230 -26.47 -18.83 11.50
CA TRP A 230 -27.12 -19.43 12.67
C TRP A 230 -28.26 -20.34 12.23
N ALA A 231 -29.13 -19.85 11.35
CA ALA A 231 -30.24 -20.65 10.80
C ALA A 231 -29.75 -21.92 10.10
N GLN A 232 -28.65 -21.83 9.33
CA GLN A 232 -28.09 -22.96 8.58
C GLN A 232 -27.53 -24.08 9.47
N ARG A 233 -27.13 -23.77 10.70
CA ARG A 233 -26.49 -24.74 11.61
C ARG A 233 -27.39 -25.23 12.73
N ILE A 234 -28.44 -24.47 13.05
CA ILE A 234 -29.37 -24.79 14.14
C ILE A 234 -30.58 -25.56 13.62
N LEU A 235 -30.98 -25.38 12.36
CA LEU A 235 -32.03 -26.20 11.77
C LEU A 235 -31.49 -27.64 11.60
N PRO A 236 -32.08 -28.64 12.28
CA PRO A 236 -31.73 -30.02 12.03
C PRO A 236 -32.08 -30.35 10.57
N ALA A 237 -31.21 -31.10 9.89
CA ALA A 237 -31.45 -31.57 8.51
C ALA A 237 -32.75 -32.39 8.37
N GLU A 238 -33.31 -32.85 9.49
CA GLU A 238 -34.51 -33.68 9.58
C GLU A 238 -35.82 -32.94 9.26
N LEU A 239 -35.83 -31.61 9.17
CA LEU A 239 -37.03 -30.83 8.77
C LEU A 239 -37.09 -30.48 7.27
N THR A 240 -36.11 -30.94 6.48
CA THR A 240 -36.14 -30.80 5.00
C THR A 240 -36.61 -32.07 4.27
N GLU A 241 -37.13 -33.07 4.98
CA GLU A 241 -37.82 -34.22 4.39
C GLU A 241 -39.28 -33.89 4.01
N ASP A 242 -39.51 -32.85 3.21
CA ASP A 242 -40.66 -32.89 2.31
C ASP A 242 -40.22 -33.69 1.09
N GLY A 243 -40.58 -34.97 1.10
CA GLY A 243 -40.33 -35.90 0.00
C GLY A 243 -40.84 -35.36 -1.34
N PRO A 244 -40.28 -35.83 -2.47
CA PRO A 244 -40.70 -35.37 -3.79
C PRO A 244 -42.21 -35.57 -3.94
N ILE A 245 -42.92 -34.47 -4.17
CA ILE A 245 -44.32 -34.52 -4.60
C ILE A 245 -44.31 -35.23 -5.96
N ALA A 246 -44.62 -36.53 -5.94
CA ALA A 246 -44.81 -37.32 -7.14
C ALA A 246 -46.02 -36.74 -7.88
N ASN A 247 -45.78 -36.20 -9.07
CA ASN A 247 -46.82 -35.92 -10.07
C ASN A 247 -47.20 -37.21 -10.79
#